data_AF-A0A959NI60-F1
#
_entry.id   AF-A0A959NI60-F1
#
_cell.length_a   1.000
_cell.length_b   1.000
_cell.length_c   1.000
_cell.angle_alpha   90.00
_cell.angle_beta   90.00
_cell.angle_gamma   90.00
#
_symmetry.space_group_name_H-M   'P 1'
#
loop_
_entity.id
_entity.type
_entity.pdbx_description
1 polymer ?
#
loop_
_entity_poly.entity_id
_entity_poly.type
_entity_poly.pdbx_seq_one_letter_code
_entity_poly.pdbx_strand_id
1 'polypeptide(L)'
;TIFSQFVGGETLEATKIVAQKLGEYNVQVILDYGVEGKEGEENFEEACEKFIAVIDYVATQPKIPYISVKVTGLARFALLEKLDAAMHQLPGSLMKRFLAAVDQLPPAEKEEWHRVRHRLMRICSTGVEKNTGVLIDAEETWIQEPVDAITMLMMDSFNKDKAFIFNTLQHYRHDRLAFLKDSYKAAAERGFIL
;
A
#
# COMPACT_ATOMS: atom_id res chain seq x y z
N THR A 1 11.65 27.93 5.04
CA THR A 1 12.67 27.19 4.27
C THR A 1 11.98 26.48 3.11
N ILE A 2 12.70 25.82 2.21
CA ILE A 2 12.06 24.95 1.19
C ILE A 2 11.27 23.82 1.87
N PHE A 3 11.70 23.36 3.05
CA PHE A 3 11.01 22.32 3.82
C PHE A 3 9.54 22.65 4.12
N SER A 4 9.23 23.86 4.61
CA SER A 4 7.85 24.28 4.90
C SER A 4 6.95 24.41 3.65
N GLN A 5 7.52 24.37 2.45
CA GLN A 5 6.78 24.34 1.19
C GLN A 5 6.27 22.93 0.85
N PHE A 6 6.98 21.89 1.30
CA PHE A 6 6.75 20.50 0.89
C PHE A 6 6.40 19.55 2.05
N VAL A 7 6.65 19.93 3.29
CA VAL A 7 6.38 19.11 4.47
C VAL A 7 5.35 19.77 5.37
N GLY A 8 4.26 19.06 5.65
CA GLY A 8 3.15 19.55 6.47
C GLY A 8 3.47 19.69 7.97
N GLY A 9 4.53 19.05 8.43
CA GLY A 9 4.99 19.11 9.82
C GLY A 9 6.07 18.06 10.11
N GLU A 10 6.91 18.31 11.12
CA GLU A 10 7.92 17.34 11.57
C GLU A 10 7.33 16.24 12.47
N THR A 11 6.15 16.48 13.04
CA THR A 11 5.38 15.52 13.84
C THR A 11 3.94 15.46 13.36
N LEU A 12 3.21 14.41 13.75
CA LEU A 12 1.79 14.27 13.44
C LEU A 12 0.98 15.47 13.92
N GLU A 13 1.26 15.96 15.14
CA GLU A 13 0.61 17.13 15.73
C GLU A 13 0.85 18.41 14.92
N ALA A 14 2.06 18.57 14.36
CA ALA A 14 2.37 19.71 13.50
C ALA A 14 1.55 19.66 12.19
N THR A 15 1.32 18.46 11.63
CA THR A 15 0.52 18.32 10.40
C THR A 15 -0.94 18.73 10.58
N LYS A 16 -1.48 18.63 11.81
CA LYS A 16 -2.86 19.02 12.12
C LYS A 16 -3.16 20.48 11.78
N ILE A 17 -2.23 21.39 12.07
CA ILE A 17 -2.41 22.83 11.82
C ILE A 17 -2.58 23.08 10.32
N VAL A 18 -1.77 22.40 9.50
CA VAL A 18 -1.85 22.48 8.04
C VAL A 18 -3.14 21.85 7.52
N ALA A 19 -3.51 20.66 8.01
CA ALA A 19 -4.73 19.98 7.61
C ALA A 19 -6.00 20.78 7.98
N GLN A 20 -6.02 21.44 9.14
CA GLN A 20 -7.13 22.32 9.54
C GLN A 20 -7.25 23.52 8.62
N LYS A 21 -6.14 24.21 8.33
CA LYS A 21 -6.11 25.35 7.42
C LYS A 21 -6.61 24.97 6.02
N LEU A 22 -6.19 23.84 5.48
CA LEU A 22 -6.68 23.33 4.19
C LEU A 22 -8.17 22.96 4.27
N GLY A 23 -8.60 22.40 5.40
CA GLY A 23 -9.98 22.02 5.66
C GLY A 23 -10.98 23.18 5.68
N GLU A 24 -10.55 24.42 5.97
CA GLU A 24 -11.36 25.65 5.85
C GLU A 24 -11.78 25.93 4.40
N TYR A 25 -11.00 25.44 3.44
CA TYR A 25 -11.26 25.54 2.00
C TYR A 25 -11.83 24.25 1.41
N ASN A 26 -12.34 23.34 2.26
CA ASN A 26 -12.84 22.02 1.87
C ASN A 26 -11.80 21.12 1.18
N VAL A 27 -10.51 21.33 1.46
CA VAL A 27 -9.44 20.46 1.00
C VAL A 27 -9.12 19.43 2.08
N GLN A 28 -9.17 18.15 1.71
CA GLN A 28 -8.76 17.03 2.57
C GLN A 28 -7.29 16.68 2.31
N VAL A 29 -6.67 16.03 3.28
CA VAL A 29 -5.25 15.68 3.24
C VAL A 29 -5.09 14.16 3.22
N ILE A 30 -4.15 13.68 2.42
CA ILE A 30 -3.61 12.34 2.52
C ILE A 30 -2.31 12.48 3.31
N LEU A 31 -2.19 11.73 4.41
CA LEU A 31 -0.96 11.78 5.19
C LEU A 31 0.06 10.80 4.60
N ASP A 32 1.10 11.37 4.00
CA ASP A 32 2.24 10.64 3.49
C ASP A 32 3.35 10.59 4.55
N TYR A 33 3.46 9.44 5.21
CA TYR A 33 4.45 9.23 6.24
C TYR A 33 5.73 8.68 5.61
N GLY A 34 6.74 9.56 5.51
CA GLY A 34 8.03 9.27 4.87
C GLY A 34 8.96 8.32 5.63
N VAL A 35 8.44 7.19 6.14
CA VAL A 35 9.31 6.08 6.53
C VAL A 35 9.88 5.46 5.26
N GLU A 36 11.10 5.86 4.95
CA GLU A 36 11.87 5.31 3.85
C GLU A 36 13.06 4.49 4.41
N GLY A 37 13.25 3.29 3.86
CA GLY A 37 14.59 2.79 3.55
C GLY A 37 15.44 2.21 4.69
N LYS A 38 14.85 1.74 5.80
CA LYS A 38 15.61 0.90 6.74
C LYS A 38 15.37 -0.58 6.46
N GLU A 39 16.43 -1.28 6.07
CA GLU A 39 16.38 -2.73 5.84
C GLU A 39 16.37 -3.52 7.15
N GLY A 40 15.77 -4.71 7.12
CA GLY A 40 15.81 -5.69 8.20
C GLY A 40 14.46 -5.86 8.88
N GLU A 41 14.20 -7.08 9.37
CA GLU A 41 12.89 -7.49 9.89
C GLU A 41 12.40 -6.62 11.06
N GLU A 42 13.29 -6.18 11.95
CA GLU A 42 12.91 -5.30 13.07
C GLU A 42 12.43 -3.93 12.59
N ASN A 43 13.13 -3.32 11.61
CA ASN A 43 12.75 -2.02 11.05
C ASN A 43 11.41 -2.11 10.29
N PHE A 44 11.20 -3.22 9.62
CA PHE A 44 10.01 -3.61 8.89
C PHE A 44 8.78 -3.81 9.78
N GLU A 45 8.96 -4.38 10.97
CA GLU A 45 7.91 -4.45 11.99
C GLU A 45 7.69 -3.08 12.65
N GLU A 46 8.74 -2.33 12.96
CA GLU A 46 8.63 -0.96 13.49
C GLU A 46 7.88 -0.03 12.51
N ALA A 47 8.11 -0.17 11.21
CA ALA A 47 7.36 0.55 10.18
C ALA A 47 5.87 0.19 10.20
N CYS A 48 5.54 -1.10 10.37
CA CYS A 48 4.15 -1.55 10.51
C CYS A 48 3.48 -0.92 11.73
N GLU A 49 4.11 -0.96 12.90
CA GLU A 49 3.58 -0.33 14.12
C GLU A 49 3.40 1.19 13.96
N LYS A 50 4.34 1.85 13.28
CA LYS A 50 4.23 3.28 12.97
C LYS A 50 3.03 3.58 12.07
N PHE A 51 2.82 2.82 11.00
CA PHE A 51 1.64 3.01 10.15
C PHE A 51 0.33 2.80 10.93
N ILE A 52 0.27 1.80 11.81
CA ILE A 52 -0.88 1.57 12.70
C ILE A 52 -1.10 2.78 13.62
N ALA A 53 -0.05 3.29 14.27
CA ALA A 53 -0.14 4.48 15.12
C ALA A 53 -0.57 5.74 14.34
N VAL A 54 -0.11 5.87 13.09
CA VAL A 54 -0.54 6.94 12.18
C VAL A 54 -2.04 6.80 11.86
N ILE A 55 -2.53 5.58 11.57
CA ILE A 55 -3.96 5.32 11.35
C ILE A 55 -4.79 5.73 12.57
N ASP A 56 -4.36 5.32 13.76
CA ASP A 56 -5.02 5.67 15.02
C ASP A 56 -5.07 7.19 15.23
N TYR A 57 -3.98 7.90 14.90
CA TYR A 57 -3.94 9.35 14.95
C TYR A 57 -4.91 10.00 13.96
N VAL A 58 -4.86 9.62 12.67
CA VAL A 58 -5.69 10.27 11.64
C VAL A 58 -7.18 9.96 11.82
N ALA A 59 -7.53 8.83 12.45
CA ALA A 59 -8.91 8.52 12.82
C ALA A 59 -9.52 9.56 13.78
N THR A 60 -8.67 10.28 14.53
CA THR A 60 -9.10 11.41 15.38
C THR A 60 -9.18 12.75 14.63
N GLN A 61 -8.80 12.79 13.35
CA GLN A 61 -8.70 13.99 12.52
C GLN A 61 -9.70 13.94 11.34
N PRO A 62 -10.84 14.66 11.40
CA PRO A 62 -11.88 14.60 10.37
C PRO A 62 -11.47 15.04 8.96
N LYS A 63 -10.30 15.68 8.82
CA LYS A 63 -9.78 16.23 7.56
C LYS A 63 -8.72 15.35 6.90
N ILE A 64 -8.36 14.21 7.51
CA ILE A 64 -7.34 13.28 7.03
C ILE A 64 -7.97 11.88 6.84
N PRO A 65 -8.77 11.67 5.79
CA PRO A 65 -9.48 10.41 5.57
C PRO A 65 -8.58 9.25 5.10
N TYR A 66 -7.34 9.53 4.71
CA TYR A 66 -6.45 8.56 4.08
C TYR A 66 -5.01 8.66 4.56
N ILE A 67 -4.30 7.53 4.47
CA ILE A 67 -2.83 7.44 4.56
C ILE A 67 -2.27 6.77 3.29
N SER A 68 -1.02 7.06 2.95
CA SER A 68 -0.25 6.29 1.95
C SER A 68 0.72 5.32 2.62
N VAL A 69 0.94 4.17 1.98
CA VAL A 69 1.86 3.11 2.41
C VAL A 69 2.67 2.64 1.21
N LYS A 70 3.98 2.57 1.37
CA LYS A 70 4.91 1.95 0.41
C LYS A 70 5.22 0.53 0.85
N VAL A 71 5.16 -0.45 -0.05
CA VAL A 71 5.42 -1.85 0.28
C VAL A 71 6.90 -2.07 0.55
N THR A 72 7.80 -1.29 -0.06
CA THR A 72 9.25 -1.32 0.28
C THR A 72 9.55 -0.91 1.71
N GLY A 73 8.68 -0.12 2.36
CA GLY A 73 8.76 0.14 3.81
C GLY A 73 8.45 -1.09 4.66
N LEU A 74 7.88 -2.13 4.05
CA LEU A 74 7.45 -3.37 4.67
C LEU A 74 8.14 -4.61 4.09
N ALA A 75 9.04 -4.49 3.12
CA ALA A 75 9.62 -5.65 2.47
C ALA A 75 11.04 -5.37 2.02
N ARG A 76 11.88 -6.40 2.04
CA ARG A 76 13.19 -6.33 1.44
C ARG A 76 13.03 -6.12 -0.06
N PHE A 77 13.63 -5.05 -0.57
CA PHE A 77 13.55 -4.67 -1.98
C PHE A 77 13.90 -5.84 -2.91
N ALA A 78 15.03 -6.51 -2.65
CA ALA A 78 15.48 -7.66 -3.43
C ALA A 78 14.50 -8.87 -3.43
N LEU A 79 13.64 -9.02 -2.42
CA LEU A 79 12.59 -10.05 -2.44
C LEU A 79 11.48 -9.67 -3.44
N LEU A 80 11.08 -8.40 -3.46
CA LEU A 80 10.11 -7.89 -4.42
C LEU A 80 10.66 -8.00 -5.85
N GLU A 81 11.92 -7.60 -6.08
CA GLU A 81 12.55 -7.73 -7.41
C GLU A 81 12.57 -9.18 -7.90
N LYS A 82 12.88 -10.12 -7.00
CA LYS A 82 12.90 -11.55 -7.32
C LYS A 82 11.52 -12.06 -7.71
N LEU A 83 10.49 -11.66 -6.97
CA LEU A 83 9.10 -12.01 -7.26
C LEU A 83 8.65 -11.43 -8.60
N ASP A 84 8.91 -10.15 -8.83
CA ASP A 84 8.56 -9.45 -10.08
C ASP A 84 9.23 -10.10 -11.30
N ALA A 85 10.53 -10.38 -11.21
CA ALA A 85 11.27 -11.07 -12.26
C ALA A 85 10.68 -12.46 -12.56
N ALA A 86 10.32 -13.22 -11.52
CA ALA A 86 9.69 -14.53 -11.69
C ALA A 86 8.29 -14.42 -12.31
N MET A 87 7.48 -13.45 -11.87
CA MET A 87 6.13 -13.22 -12.38
C MET A 87 6.12 -12.86 -13.86
N HIS A 88 7.10 -12.09 -14.35
CA HIS A 88 7.23 -11.75 -15.77
C HIS A 88 7.52 -12.95 -16.69
N GLN A 89 8.06 -14.05 -16.16
CA GLN A 89 8.31 -15.28 -16.93
C GLN A 89 7.13 -16.26 -16.93
N LEU A 90 6.12 -16.01 -16.10
CA LEU A 90 4.99 -16.91 -15.91
C LEU A 90 3.79 -16.47 -16.77
N PRO A 91 3.01 -17.41 -17.33
CA PRO A 91 1.81 -17.06 -18.09
C PRO A 91 0.59 -16.86 -17.18
N GLY A 92 -0.41 -16.14 -17.68
CA GLY A 92 -1.73 -16.02 -17.06
C GLY A 92 -1.97 -14.68 -16.36
N SER A 93 -3.06 -14.62 -15.60
CA SER A 93 -3.44 -13.40 -14.88
C SER A 93 -2.43 -13.06 -13.78
N LEU A 94 -2.43 -11.78 -13.34
CA LEU A 94 -1.60 -11.29 -12.23
C LEU A 94 -1.55 -12.28 -11.06
N MET A 95 -2.73 -12.69 -10.56
CA MET A 95 -2.82 -13.59 -9.41
C MET A 95 -2.25 -15.00 -9.69
N LYS A 96 -2.40 -15.54 -10.90
CA LYS A 96 -1.82 -16.84 -11.26
C LYS A 96 -0.29 -16.77 -11.25
N ARG A 97 0.27 -15.71 -11.86
CA ARG A 97 1.71 -15.48 -11.91
C ARG A 97 2.27 -15.25 -10.51
N PHE A 98 1.59 -14.44 -9.71
CA PHE A 98 1.96 -14.18 -8.32
C PHE A 98 2.00 -15.45 -7.46
N LEU A 99 0.95 -16.26 -7.46
CA LEU A 99 0.90 -17.49 -6.67
C LEU A 99 1.99 -18.49 -7.09
N ALA A 100 2.23 -18.64 -8.40
CA ALA A 100 3.28 -19.51 -8.91
C ALA A 100 4.69 -18.99 -8.59
N ALA A 101 4.91 -17.67 -8.62
CA ALA A 101 6.19 -17.06 -8.22
C ALA A 101 6.47 -17.25 -6.72
N VAL A 102 5.46 -17.02 -5.87
CA VAL A 102 5.57 -17.25 -4.42
C VAL A 102 5.85 -18.74 -4.12
N ASP A 103 5.22 -19.67 -4.85
CA ASP A 103 5.47 -21.10 -4.63
C ASP A 103 6.89 -21.55 -5.02
N GLN A 104 7.56 -20.82 -5.90
CA GLN A 104 8.96 -21.10 -6.29
C GLN A 104 9.99 -20.52 -5.31
N LEU A 105 9.58 -19.71 -4.34
CA LEU A 105 10.50 -19.17 -3.34
C LEU A 105 11.08 -20.30 -2.45
N PRO A 106 12.36 -20.20 -2.04
CA PRO A 106 12.92 -21.02 -0.97
C PRO A 106 12.11 -20.88 0.33
N PRO A 107 12.12 -21.89 1.23
CA PRO A 107 11.35 -21.86 2.46
C PRO A 107 11.54 -20.60 3.31
N ALA A 108 12.78 -20.13 3.48
CA ALA A 108 13.07 -18.92 4.24
C ALA A 108 12.43 -17.66 3.65
N GLU A 109 12.41 -17.53 2.32
CA GLU A 109 11.80 -16.39 1.63
C GLU A 109 10.27 -16.52 1.57
N LYS A 110 9.71 -17.74 1.57
CA LYS A 110 8.26 -17.94 1.76
C LYS A 110 7.81 -17.43 3.13
N GLU A 111 8.58 -17.73 4.18
CA GLU A 111 8.31 -17.20 5.53
C GLU A 111 8.49 -15.68 5.61
N GLU A 112 9.52 -15.14 4.94
CA GLU A 112 9.71 -13.68 4.81
C GLU A 112 8.50 -13.03 4.13
N TRP A 113 8.06 -13.57 3.00
CA TRP A 113 6.89 -13.09 2.27
C TRP A 113 5.60 -13.20 3.10
N HIS A 114 5.45 -14.26 3.89
CA HIS A 114 4.34 -14.40 4.82
C HIS A 114 4.31 -13.24 5.84
N ARG A 115 5.46 -12.83 6.38
CA ARG A 115 5.55 -11.68 7.30
C ARG A 115 5.22 -10.36 6.61
N VAL A 116 5.68 -10.13 5.37
CA VAL A 116 5.30 -8.96 4.55
C VAL A 116 3.77 -8.89 4.42
N ARG A 117 3.14 -10.01 4.03
CA ARG A 117 1.68 -10.10 3.90
C ARG A 117 0.96 -9.84 5.21
N HIS A 118 1.46 -10.39 6.31
CA HIS A 118 0.87 -10.22 7.63
C HIS A 118 0.94 -8.75 8.09
N ARG A 119 2.07 -8.06 7.87
CA ARG A 119 2.22 -6.64 8.21
C ARG A 119 1.26 -5.76 7.42
N LEU A 120 1.20 -5.95 6.10
CA LEU A 120 0.25 -5.19 5.27
C LEU A 120 -1.21 -5.47 5.65
N MET A 121 -1.56 -6.73 5.93
CA MET A 121 -2.90 -7.11 6.39
C MET A 121 -3.28 -6.40 7.70
N ARG A 122 -2.37 -6.31 8.67
CA ARG A 122 -2.61 -5.59 9.93
C ARG A 122 -2.89 -4.12 9.68
N ILE A 123 -2.07 -3.45 8.87
CA ILE A 123 -2.26 -2.04 8.50
C ILE A 123 -3.63 -1.84 7.83
N CYS A 124 -3.98 -2.69 6.85
CA CYS A 124 -5.26 -2.61 6.14
C CYS A 124 -6.45 -2.86 7.08
N SER A 125 -6.36 -3.87 7.96
CA SER A 125 -7.41 -4.17 8.95
C SER A 125 -7.64 -3.00 9.88
N THR A 126 -6.57 -2.41 10.43
CA THR A 126 -6.68 -1.21 11.27
C THR A 126 -7.28 -0.04 10.51
N GLY A 127 -6.91 0.18 9.24
CA GLY A 127 -7.52 1.20 8.39
C GLY A 127 -9.04 1.04 8.30
N VAL A 128 -9.50 -0.17 7.96
CA VAL A 128 -10.94 -0.49 7.87
C VAL A 128 -11.65 -0.30 9.22
N GLU A 129 -11.09 -0.85 10.30
CA GLU A 129 -11.64 -0.74 11.66
C GLU A 129 -11.80 0.71 12.12
N LYS A 130 -10.87 1.59 11.71
CA LYS A 130 -10.85 3.01 12.06
C LYS A 130 -11.55 3.89 11.02
N ASN A 131 -12.13 3.29 9.98
CA ASN A 131 -12.76 3.98 8.86
C ASN A 131 -11.81 4.98 8.14
N THR A 132 -10.53 4.62 8.06
CA THR A 132 -9.46 5.34 7.37
C THR A 132 -9.06 4.56 6.12
N GLY A 133 -9.00 5.23 4.97
CA GLY A 133 -8.53 4.56 3.75
C GLY A 133 -7.01 4.45 3.69
N VAL A 134 -6.52 3.39 3.06
CA VAL A 134 -5.10 3.08 2.90
C VAL A 134 -4.79 3.02 1.40
N LEU A 135 -3.97 3.96 0.92
CA LEU A 135 -3.49 3.97 -0.45
C LEU A 135 -2.15 3.24 -0.49
N ILE A 136 -2.06 2.20 -1.31
CA ILE A 136 -0.79 1.54 -1.58
C ILE A 136 -0.14 2.23 -2.76
N ASP A 137 1.02 2.81 -2.50
CA ASP A 137 1.77 3.54 -3.51
C ASP A 137 2.36 2.58 -4.53
N ALA A 138 2.40 3.06 -5.78
CA ALA A 138 3.19 2.43 -6.81
C ALA A 138 4.63 2.93 -6.75
N GLU A 139 5.56 2.03 -6.99
CA GLU A 139 6.99 2.20 -6.76
C GLU A 139 7.73 1.92 -8.08
N GLU A 140 8.88 1.25 -8.06
CA GLU A 140 9.66 0.99 -9.25
C GLU A 140 9.07 -0.12 -10.12
N THR A 141 9.26 0.01 -11.44
CA THR A 141 8.64 -0.91 -12.41
C THR A 141 9.07 -2.37 -12.24
N TRP A 142 10.26 -2.60 -11.67
CA TRP A 142 10.84 -3.92 -11.46
C TRP A 142 10.52 -4.53 -10.09
N ILE A 143 9.61 -3.90 -9.34
CA ILE A 143 8.98 -4.46 -8.12
C ILE A 143 7.45 -4.36 -8.14
N GLN A 144 6.87 -3.77 -9.19
CA GLN A 144 5.47 -3.35 -9.15
C GLN A 144 4.49 -4.51 -9.20
N GLU A 145 4.79 -5.62 -9.90
CA GLU A 145 3.82 -6.71 -10.00
C GLU A 145 3.49 -7.40 -8.66
N PRO A 146 4.45 -7.71 -7.77
CA PRO A 146 4.11 -8.21 -6.44
C PRO A 146 3.39 -7.16 -5.57
N VAL A 147 3.69 -5.86 -5.74
CA VAL A 147 2.96 -4.76 -5.07
C VAL A 147 1.51 -4.71 -5.54
N ASP A 148 1.27 -4.81 -6.84
CA ASP A 148 -0.06 -4.86 -7.42
C ASP A 148 -0.84 -6.07 -6.92
N ALA A 149 -0.20 -7.24 -6.92
CA ALA A 149 -0.83 -8.51 -6.54
C ALA A 149 -1.22 -8.53 -5.05
N ILE A 150 -0.33 -8.10 -4.16
CA ILE A 150 -0.64 -8.05 -2.73
C ILE A 150 -1.71 -6.99 -2.43
N THR A 151 -1.71 -5.86 -3.15
CA THR A 151 -2.75 -4.83 -3.02
C THR A 151 -4.11 -5.35 -3.49
N MET A 152 -4.16 -6.05 -4.62
CA MET A 152 -5.39 -6.70 -5.10
C MET A 152 -5.94 -7.71 -4.09
N LEU A 153 -5.08 -8.45 -3.39
CA LEU A 153 -5.49 -9.35 -2.30
C LEU A 153 -6.11 -8.57 -1.13
N MET A 154 -5.56 -7.42 -0.75
CA MET A 154 -6.10 -6.59 0.33
C MET A 154 -7.44 -5.96 -0.09
N MET A 155 -7.56 -5.42 -1.31
CA MET A 155 -8.83 -4.90 -1.83
C MET A 155 -9.91 -5.99 -1.89
N ASP A 156 -9.57 -7.18 -2.39
CA ASP A 156 -10.49 -8.31 -2.39
C ASP A 156 -10.92 -8.76 -0.99
N SER A 157 -10.05 -8.61 0.02
CA SER A 157 -10.37 -8.99 1.40
C SER A 157 -11.24 -7.94 2.11
N PHE A 158 -10.97 -6.66 1.89
CA PHE A 158 -11.50 -5.56 2.72
C PHE A 158 -12.52 -4.66 2.02
N ASN A 159 -12.50 -4.54 0.69
CA ASN A 159 -13.39 -3.63 -0.03
C ASN A 159 -14.73 -4.29 -0.40
N LYS A 160 -15.52 -4.72 0.60
CA LYS A 160 -16.82 -5.37 0.34
C LYS A 160 -17.96 -4.36 0.20
N ASP A 161 -18.25 -3.61 1.25
CA ASP A 161 -19.34 -2.63 1.27
C ASP A 161 -18.87 -1.21 0.91
N LYS A 162 -17.57 -0.93 1.11
CA LYS A 162 -16.93 0.36 0.86
C LYS A 162 -15.47 0.15 0.47
N ALA A 163 -14.94 0.99 -0.42
CA ALA A 163 -13.52 1.02 -0.72
C ALA A 163 -12.73 1.64 0.44
N PHE A 164 -11.83 0.87 1.03
CA PHE A 164 -10.88 1.32 2.04
C PHE A 164 -9.44 1.19 1.56
N ILE A 165 -9.14 0.16 0.79
CA ILE A 165 -7.80 -0.08 0.26
C ILE A 165 -7.78 0.35 -1.20
N PHE A 166 -6.74 1.06 -1.61
CA PHE A 166 -6.63 1.61 -2.96
C PHE A 166 -5.28 1.23 -3.58
N ASN A 167 -5.31 0.84 -4.85
CA ASN A 167 -4.10 0.62 -5.65
C ASN A 167 -3.78 1.88 -6.47
N THR A 168 -2.51 2.27 -6.51
CA THR A 168 -2.01 3.39 -7.31
C THR A 168 -1.56 2.95 -8.70
N LEU A 169 -2.08 3.56 -9.77
CA LEU A 169 -1.70 3.24 -11.14
C LEU A 169 -0.84 4.36 -11.77
N GLN A 170 0.38 4.03 -12.17
CA GLN A 170 1.27 4.97 -12.85
C GLN A 170 1.00 5.01 -14.37
N HIS A 171 0.12 5.90 -14.84
CA HIS A 171 -0.31 5.92 -16.25
C HIS A 171 0.77 6.28 -17.30
N TYR A 172 1.99 6.63 -16.88
CA TYR A 172 3.15 6.74 -17.78
C TYR A 172 3.61 5.38 -18.37
N ARG A 173 3.18 4.25 -17.79
CA ARG A 173 3.49 2.90 -18.27
C ARG A 173 2.43 2.43 -19.28
N HIS A 174 2.89 1.74 -20.32
CA HIS A 174 2.04 1.30 -21.43
C HIS A 174 1.02 0.20 -21.06
N ASP A 175 1.24 -0.55 -19.99
CA ASP A 175 0.44 -1.71 -19.59
C ASP A 175 -0.71 -1.37 -18.63
N ARG A 176 -0.71 -0.18 -18.02
CA ARG A 176 -1.60 0.15 -16.89
C ARG A 176 -3.08 0.26 -17.24
N LEU A 177 -3.41 0.66 -18.46
CA LEU A 177 -4.82 0.65 -18.91
C LEU A 177 -5.37 -0.77 -19.02
N ALA A 178 -4.56 -1.72 -19.50
CA ALA A 178 -4.94 -3.12 -19.54
C ALA A 178 -5.09 -3.68 -18.11
N PHE A 179 -4.11 -3.40 -17.24
CA PHE A 179 -4.18 -3.74 -15.82
C PHE A 179 -5.47 -3.22 -15.15
N LEU A 180 -5.85 -1.95 -15.36
CA LEU A 180 -7.07 -1.39 -14.79
C LEU A 180 -8.33 -2.15 -15.22
N LYS A 181 -8.43 -2.49 -16.51
CA LYS A 181 -9.55 -3.26 -17.05
C LYS A 181 -9.63 -4.66 -16.46
N ASP A 182 -8.47 -5.32 -16.33
CA ASP A 182 -8.37 -6.65 -15.74
C ASP A 182 -8.72 -6.63 -14.25
N SER A 183 -8.26 -5.60 -13.51
CA SER A 183 -8.59 -5.39 -12.10
C SER A 183 -10.08 -5.13 -11.90
N TYR A 184 -10.71 -4.31 -12.75
CA TYR A 184 -12.16 -4.09 -12.71
C TYR A 184 -12.94 -5.38 -12.97
N LYS A 185 -12.52 -6.17 -13.97
CA LYS A 185 -13.14 -7.47 -14.25
C LYS A 185 -13.03 -8.43 -13.07
N ALA A 186 -11.83 -8.52 -12.45
CA ALA A 186 -11.62 -9.34 -11.27
C ALA A 186 -12.48 -8.88 -10.08
N ALA A 187 -12.61 -7.56 -9.88
CA ALA A 187 -13.45 -6.96 -8.85
C ALA A 187 -14.93 -7.33 -9.04
N ALA A 188 -15.44 -7.22 -10.27
CA ALA A 188 -16.80 -7.61 -10.61
C ALA A 188 -17.05 -9.12 -10.43
N GLU A 189 -16.10 -9.97 -10.83
CA GLU A 189 -16.22 -11.44 -10.69
C GLU A 189 -16.16 -11.91 -9.24
N ARG A 190 -15.38 -11.24 -8.39
CA ARG A 190 -15.14 -11.64 -6.99
C ARG A 190 -15.97 -10.86 -5.96
N GLY A 191 -16.73 -9.86 -6.40
CA GLY A 191 -17.59 -9.06 -5.55
C GLY A 191 -16.83 -8.20 -4.55
N PHE A 192 -15.84 -7.43 -5.02
CA PHE A 192 -15.22 -6.36 -4.23
C PHE A 192 -15.22 -5.05 -5.02
N ILE A 193 -15.09 -3.93 -4.31
CA ILE A 193 -15.05 -2.58 -4.85
C ILE A 193 -13.60 -2.26 -5.19
N LEU A 194 -13.37 -1.86 -6.45
CA LEU A 194 -12.07 -1.38 -6.93
C LEU A 194 -11.84 0.08 -6.49
#